data_AF-H9VNZ6-F1
#
_entry.id   AF-H9VNZ6-F1
#
_cell.length_a   1.000
_cell.length_b   1.000
_cell.length_c   1.000
_cell.angle_alpha   90.00
_cell.angle_beta   90.00
_cell.angle_gamma   90.00
#
_symmetry.space_group_name_H-M   'P 1'
#
loop_
_entity.id
_entity.type
_entity.pdbx_description
1 polymer ?
#
loop_
_entity_poly.entity_id
_entity_poly.type
_entity_poly.pdbx_seq_one_letter_code
_entity_poly.pdbx_strand_id
1 'polypeptide(L)'
;VLATVHGAQLADMIFMEKESFVMEMFPKGWLEFAGNGQNVFQWLASWSGIKHEGTWHDKEGPACPNPEKGILHCFDFHKDGQVGHNETYLAGWTADVLQKFQRRTTHLATDSLGKDFVPIKCPCDHVNDV
;
A
#
# COMPACT_ATOMS: atom_id res chain seq x y z
N VAL A 1 -7.53 4.38 -2.65
CA VAL A 1 -6.17 4.01 -2.15
C VAL A 1 -6.36 2.97 -1.06
N LEU A 2 -5.55 1.92 -1.05
CA LEU A 2 -5.59 0.85 -0.05
C LEU A 2 -4.17 0.56 0.47
N ALA A 3 -4.01 0.39 1.76
CA ALA A 3 -2.82 -0.22 2.36
C ALA A 3 -3.31 -1.45 3.14
N THR A 4 -2.75 -2.62 2.86
CA THR A 4 -3.21 -3.85 3.50
C THR A 4 -2.08 -4.86 3.67
N VAL A 5 -2.25 -5.77 4.63
CA VAL A 5 -1.24 -6.76 5.00
C VAL A 5 -1.23 -7.92 4.02
N HIS A 6 -0.05 -8.47 3.76
CA HIS A 6 0.13 -9.64 2.92
C HIS A 6 -0.75 -10.79 3.44
N GLY A 7 -1.47 -11.45 2.53
CA GLY A 7 -2.41 -12.52 2.87
C GLY A 7 -3.78 -12.06 3.37
N ALA A 8 -4.01 -10.79 3.68
CA ALA A 8 -5.34 -10.29 4.04
C ALA A 8 -6.08 -9.68 2.83
N GLN A 9 -7.41 -9.88 2.82
CA GLN A 9 -8.37 -9.10 2.01
C GLN A 9 -7.99 -8.90 0.53
N LEU A 10 -7.45 -9.94 -0.13
CA LEU A 10 -7.24 -9.93 -1.59
C LEU A 10 -8.52 -9.58 -2.36
N ALA A 11 -9.69 -9.91 -1.80
CA ALA A 11 -10.99 -9.54 -2.35
C ALA A 11 -11.15 -8.02 -2.53
N ASP A 12 -10.62 -7.20 -1.62
CA ASP A 12 -10.77 -5.75 -1.70
C ASP A 12 -10.12 -5.21 -2.99
N MET A 13 -8.97 -5.75 -3.38
CA MET A 13 -8.26 -5.39 -4.62
C MET A 13 -9.05 -5.71 -5.90
N ILE A 14 -9.97 -6.68 -5.83
CA ILE A 14 -10.83 -7.07 -6.96
C ILE A 14 -11.96 -6.06 -7.15
N PHE A 15 -12.47 -5.48 -6.06
CA PHE A 15 -13.57 -4.52 -6.07
C PHE A 15 -13.12 -3.06 -6.15
N MET A 16 -11.82 -2.78 -6.05
CA MET A 16 -11.26 -1.45 -6.26
C MET A 16 -11.44 -0.99 -7.71
N GLU A 17 -11.68 0.31 -7.88
CA GLU A 17 -11.72 0.93 -9.20
C GLU A 17 -10.36 0.84 -9.89
N LYS A 18 -10.36 0.63 -11.22
CA LYS A 18 -9.13 0.65 -12.03
C LYS A 18 -8.34 1.93 -11.78
N GLU A 19 -7.02 1.83 -11.90
CA GLU A 19 -6.07 2.91 -11.64
C GLU A 19 -6.01 3.40 -10.19
N SER A 20 -6.74 2.74 -9.27
CA SER A 20 -6.50 2.89 -7.82
C SER A 20 -5.11 2.40 -7.44
N PHE A 21 -4.62 2.85 -6.28
CA PHE A 21 -3.31 2.48 -5.75
C PHE A 21 -3.44 1.57 -4.52
N VAL A 22 -2.59 0.55 -4.45
CA VAL A 22 -2.46 -0.37 -3.32
C VAL A 22 -1.02 -0.42 -2.83
N MET A 23 -0.80 -0.47 -1.53
CA MET A 23 0.49 -0.85 -0.92
C MET A 23 0.32 -2.13 -0.12
N GLU A 24 1.27 -3.03 -0.30
CA GLU A 24 1.36 -4.30 0.40
C GLU A 24 2.26 -4.17 1.63
N MET A 25 1.79 -4.64 2.79
CA MET A 25 2.55 -4.66 4.03
C MET A 25 2.89 -6.10 4.42
N PHE A 26 4.15 -6.48 4.44
CA PHE A 26 4.60 -7.79 4.90
C PHE A 26 4.81 -7.78 6.41
N PRO A 27 4.00 -8.52 7.20
CA PRO A 27 4.30 -8.73 8.60
C PRO A 27 5.59 -9.54 8.77
N LYS A 28 6.18 -9.47 9.95
CA LYS A 28 7.38 -10.23 10.27
C LYS A 28 7.15 -11.74 10.11
N GLY A 29 8.12 -12.46 9.54
CA GLY A 29 8.02 -13.91 9.32
C GLY A 29 7.15 -14.35 8.13
N TRP A 30 6.36 -13.43 7.54
CA TRP A 30 5.50 -13.75 6.40
C TRP A 30 6.26 -13.75 5.07
N LEU A 31 7.21 -12.82 4.90
CA LEU A 31 7.96 -12.71 3.65
C LEU A 31 8.73 -14.00 3.37
N GLU A 32 9.39 -14.56 4.39
CA GLU A 32 10.15 -15.80 4.24
C GLU A 32 9.22 -16.97 3.90
N PHE A 33 8.06 -17.07 4.54
CA PHE A 33 7.10 -18.16 4.31
C PHE A 33 6.38 -18.08 2.96
N ALA A 34 6.05 -16.87 2.49
CA ALA A 34 5.20 -16.67 1.31
C ALA A 34 5.78 -17.27 0.03
N GLY A 35 7.11 -17.34 -0.10
CA GLY A 35 7.77 -17.87 -1.30
C GLY A 35 7.26 -17.17 -2.57
N ASN A 36 6.80 -17.94 -3.57
CA ASN A 36 6.21 -17.36 -4.78
C ASN A 36 4.92 -16.55 -4.52
N GLY A 37 4.23 -16.86 -3.42
CA GLY A 37 3.01 -16.17 -2.98
C GLY A 37 3.23 -14.70 -2.68
N GLN A 38 4.48 -14.27 -2.41
CA GLN A 38 4.83 -12.86 -2.19
C GLN A 38 4.47 -11.96 -3.39
N ASN A 39 4.27 -12.52 -4.58
CA ASN A 39 3.94 -11.76 -5.79
C ASN A 39 2.43 -11.66 -6.05
N VAL A 40 1.58 -12.31 -5.24
CA VAL A 40 0.13 -12.37 -5.46
C VAL A 40 -0.49 -10.97 -5.54
N PHE A 41 -0.04 -10.04 -4.70
CA PHE A 41 -0.52 -8.65 -4.76
C PHE A 41 -0.15 -7.96 -6.06
N GLN A 42 1.06 -8.14 -6.56
CA GLN A 42 1.48 -7.55 -7.83
C GLN A 42 0.71 -8.15 -9.01
N TRP A 43 0.51 -9.47 -9.01
CA TRP A 43 -0.26 -10.16 -10.05
C TRP A 43 -1.73 -9.73 -10.04
N LEU A 44 -2.34 -9.71 -8.86
CA LEU A 44 -3.73 -9.31 -8.71
C LEU A 44 -3.91 -7.83 -9.07
N ALA A 45 -2.95 -6.98 -8.69
CA ALA A 45 -2.95 -5.57 -9.07
C ALA A 45 -2.91 -5.39 -10.59
N SER A 46 -1.99 -6.10 -11.24
CA SER A 46 -1.89 -6.08 -12.70
C SER A 46 -3.15 -6.61 -13.38
N TRP A 47 -3.78 -7.64 -12.82
CA TRP A 47 -4.98 -8.25 -13.39
C TRP A 47 -6.23 -7.37 -13.22
N SER A 48 -6.43 -6.75 -12.05
CA SER A 48 -7.58 -5.87 -11.81
C SER A 48 -7.39 -4.45 -12.33
N GLY A 49 -6.19 -4.11 -12.84
CA GLY A 49 -5.88 -2.80 -13.40
C GLY A 49 -5.64 -1.72 -12.34
N ILE A 50 -5.32 -2.11 -11.11
CA ILE A 50 -4.85 -1.21 -10.05
C ILE A 50 -3.32 -1.10 -10.10
N LYS A 51 -2.76 -0.11 -9.39
CA LYS A 51 -1.32 0.14 -9.30
C LYS A 51 -0.79 -0.34 -7.97
N HIS A 52 0.14 -1.31 -8.04
CA HIS A 52 0.91 -1.73 -6.88
C HIS A 52 2.00 -0.68 -6.59
N GLU A 53 1.78 0.12 -5.57
CA GLU A 53 2.54 1.33 -5.26
C GLU A 53 3.43 1.12 -4.01
N GLY A 54 4.37 0.19 -4.12
CA GLY A 54 5.36 -0.06 -3.08
C GLY A 54 4.96 -1.10 -2.04
N THR A 55 5.91 -1.36 -1.14
CA THR A 55 5.84 -2.44 -0.16
C THR A 55 6.44 -1.97 1.17
N TRP A 56 5.74 -2.23 2.28
CA TRP A 56 6.25 -2.05 3.63
C TRP A 56 6.66 -3.41 4.20
N HIS A 57 7.84 -3.47 4.82
CA HIS A 57 8.28 -4.65 5.56
C HIS A 57 8.32 -4.31 7.05
N ASP A 58 7.58 -5.06 7.84
CA ASP A 58 7.60 -4.96 9.29
C ASP A 58 8.97 -5.41 9.82
N LYS A 59 9.67 -4.48 10.47
CA LYS A 59 10.97 -4.71 11.11
C LYS A 59 10.84 -4.80 12.63
N GLU A 60 9.68 -4.47 13.17
CA GLU A 60 9.46 -4.37 14.61
C GLU A 60 9.21 -5.75 15.24
N GLY A 61 9.13 -5.80 16.56
CA GLY A 61 8.84 -7.03 17.30
C GLY A 61 10.04 -7.94 17.59
N PRO A 62 9.83 -8.98 18.42
CA PRO A 62 10.89 -9.87 18.88
C PRO A 62 11.51 -10.66 17.71
N ALA A 63 12.72 -11.17 17.91
CA ALA A 63 13.28 -12.18 17.03
C ALA A 63 12.57 -13.52 17.24
N CYS A 64 12.55 -14.37 16.20
CA CYS A 64 12.07 -15.74 16.32
C CYS A 64 12.90 -16.50 17.37
N PRO A 65 12.28 -17.14 18.38
CA PRO A 65 13.00 -17.72 19.51
C PRO A 65 13.83 -18.97 19.16
N ASN A 66 13.45 -19.70 18.11
CA ASN A 66 14.12 -20.95 17.70
C ASN A 66 14.25 -21.02 16.15
N PRO A 67 15.08 -20.16 15.52
CA PRO A 67 15.18 -20.10 14.06
C PRO A 67 15.66 -21.42 13.43
N GLU A 68 16.39 -22.25 14.19
CA GLU A 68 16.87 -23.56 13.76
C GLU A 68 15.74 -24.58 13.52
N LYS A 69 14.55 -24.35 14.08
CA LYS A 69 13.35 -25.17 13.82
C LYS A 69 12.71 -24.89 12.45
N GLY A 70 13.27 -23.93 11.71
CA GLY A 70 12.90 -23.65 10.33
C GLY A 70 11.82 -22.58 10.17
N ILE A 71 11.55 -22.28 8.90
CA ILE A 71 10.73 -21.14 8.45
C ILE A 71 9.28 -21.19 8.97
N LEU A 72 8.69 -22.40 9.04
CA LEU A 72 7.32 -22.62 9.53
C LEU A 72 7.19 -22.27 11.01
N HIS A 73 8.18 -22.61 11.83
CA HIS A 73 8.15 -22.31 13.27
C HIS A 73 8.19 -20.80 13.52
N CYS A 74 9.01 -20.08 12.75
CA CYS A 74 9.08 -18.63 12.86
C CYS A 74 7.82 -17.96 12.30
N PHE A 75 7.26 -18.48 11.20
CA PHE A 75 5.96 -18.03 10.71
C PHE A 75 4.88 -18.18 11.78
N ASP A 76 4.72 -19.36 12.37
CA ASP A 76 3.71 -19.62 13.41
C ASP A 76 3.89 -18.74 14.66
N PHE A 77 5.13 -18.40 15.01
CA PHE A 77 5.41 -17.47 16.09
C PHE A 77 4.96 -16.04 15.78
N HIS A 78 5.09 -15.59 14.54
CA HIS A 78 4.78 -14.23 14.13
C HIS A 78 3.36 -14.04 13.55
N LYS A 79 2.68 -15.10 13.10
CA LYS A 79 1.46 -15.01 12.29
C LYS A 79 0.29 -14.25 12.96
N ASP A 80 0.21 -14.30 14.28
CA ASP A 80 -0.86 -13.64 15.07
C ASP A 80 -0.37 -12.35 15.75
N GLY A 81 0.86 -11.92 15.44
CA GLY A 81 1.45 -10.71 15.99
C GLY A 81 0.78 -9.44 15.43
N GLN A 82 0.82 -8.37 16.22
CA GLN A 82 0.49 -7.04 15.73
C GLN A 82 1.52 -6.62 14.68
N VAL A 83 1.05 -6.14 13.53
CA VAL A 83 1.92 -5.66 12.46
C VAL A 83 2.55 -4.34 12.86
N GLY A 84 3.87 -4.33 12.90
CA GLY A 84 4.66 -3.12 13.10
C GLY A 84 4.54 -2.17 11.92
N HIS A 85 4.43 -0.89 12.23
CA HIS A 85 4.24 0.15 11.23
C HIS A 85 5.06 1.39 11.59
N ASN A 86 5.60 2.04 10.57
CA ASN A 86 6.28 3.31 10.74
C ASN A 86 5.35 4.44 10.29
N GLU A 87 4.80 5.17 11.25
CA GLU A 87 3.83 6.24 11.00
C GLU A 87 4.36 7.28 10.02
N THR A 88 5.62 7.69 10.14
CA THR A 88 6.26 8.67 9.25
C THR A 88 6.34 8.15 7.82
N TYR A 89 6.73 6.89 7.64
CA TYR A 89 6.78 6.26 6.32
C TYR A 89 5.39 6.17 5.70
N LEU A 90 4.40 5.68 6.47
CA LEU A 90 3.03 5.53 5.98
C LEU A 90 2.38 6.88 5.66
N ALA A 91 2.63 7.92 6.46
CA ALA A 91 2.17 9.27 6.19
C ALA A 91 2.79 9.83 4.90
N GLY A 92 4.10 9.64 4.71
CA GLY A 92 4.80 10.07 3.50
C GLY A 92 4.32 9.35 2.25
N TRP A 93 4.16 8.03 2.33
CA TRP A 93 3.58 7.22 1.26
C TRP A 93 2.15 7.67 0.93
N THR A 94 1.30 7.85 1.95
CA THR A 94 -0.09 8.28 1.76
C THR A 94 -0.15 9.64 1.06
N ALA A 95 0.69 10.60 1.49
CA ALA A 95 0.76 11.91 0.87
C ALA A 95 1.15 11.83 -0.62
N ASP A 96 2.18 11.04 -0.96
CA ASP A 96 2.63 10.85 -2.35
C ASP A 96 1.54 10.21 -3.22
N VAL A 97 0.87 9.15 -2.72
CA VAL A 97 -0.20 8.47 -3.46
C VAL A 97 -1.42 9.36 -3.67
N LEU A 98 -1.81 10.15 -2.66
CA LEU A 98 -2.90 11.11 -2.81
C LEU A 98 -2.56 12.20 -3.85
N GLN A 99 -1.31 12.69 -3.87
CA GLN A 99 -0.87 13.62 -4.92
C GLN A 99 -0.87 12.98 -6.31
N LYS A 100 -0.47 11.71 -6.44
CA LYS A 100 -0.56 10.95 -7.71
C LYS A 100 -2.02 10.78 -8.15
N PHE A 101 -2.91 10.45 -7.22
CA PHE A 101 -4.33 10.31 -7.49
C PHE A 101 -4.96 11.63 -7.94
N GLN A 102 -4.71 12.74 -7.22
CA GLN A 102 -5.19 14.07 -7.59
C GLN A 102 -4.72 14.49 -8.99
N ARG A 103 -3.43 14.34 -9.30
CA ARG A 103 -2.87 14.69 -10.62
C ARG A 103 -3.56 13.94 -11.76
N ARG A 104 -3.94 12.68 -11.53
CA ARG A 104 -4.70 11.88 -12.51
C ARG A 104 -6.13 12.39 -12.66
N THR A 105 -6.83 12.63 -11.56
CA THR A 105 -8.18 13.15 -11.61
C THR A 105 -8.23 14.49 -12.35
N THR A 106 -7.25 15.37 -12.10
CA THR A 106 -7.14 16.63 -12.84
C THR A 106 -6.83 16.42 -14.32
N HIS A 107 -5.95 15.48 -14.69
CA HIS A 107 -5.66 15.17 -16.09
C HIS A 107 -6.89 14.63 -16.82
N LEU A 108 -7.60 13.69 -16.20
CA LEU A 108 -8.85 13.15 -16.73
C LEU A 108 -9.92 14.24 -16.86
N ALA A 109 -10.01 15.14 -15.88
CA ALA A 109 -10.92 16.28 -15.92
C ALA A 109 -10.53 17.29 -17.02
N THR A 110 -9.25 17.57 -17.25
CA THR A 110 -8.82 18.45 -18.35
C THR A 110 -9.02 17.82 -19.72
N ASP A 111 -8.88 16.51 -19.85
CA ASP A 111 -9.14 15.77 -21.10
C ASP A 111 -10.64 15.72 -21.43
N SER A 112 -11.50 15.69 -20.41
CA SER A 112 -12.97 15.62 -20.57
C SER A 112 -13.67 16.99 -20.54
N LEU A 113 -13.08 18.00 -19.88
CA LEU A 113 -13.51 19.40 -19.87
C LEU A 113 -12.46 20.27 -20.55
N GLY A 114 -12.30 20.10 -21.86
CA GLY A 114 -11.67 21.13 -22.68
C GLY A 114 -12.53 22.39 -22.76
N LYS A 115 -12.65 23.16 -21.67
CA LYS A 115 -12.69 24.66 -21.62
C LYS A 115 -13.10 25.32 -20.29
N ASP A 116 -13.69 24.63 -19.30
CA ASP A 116 -14.26 25.33 -18.12
C ASP A 116 -13.83 24.79 -16.74
N PHE A 117 -12.65 24.15 -16.62
CA PHE A 117 -12.21 23.66 -15.31
C PHE A 117 -11.58 24.76 -14.46
N VAL A 118 -12.28 25.18 -13.40
CA VAL A 118 -11.72 25.98 -12.30
C VAL A 118 -11.16 25.01 -11.25
N PRO A 119 -9.83 24.94 -11.03
CA PRO A 119 -9.26 24.04 -10.05
C PRO A 119 -9.77 24.39 -8.65
N ILE A 120 -10.30 23.40 -7.95
CA ILE A 120 -10.67 23.51 -6.53
C ILE A 120 -9.36 23.64 -5.74
N LYS A 121 -9.09 24.83 -5.20
CA LYS A 121 -7.98 25.05 -4.27
C LYS A 121 -8.23 24.25 -2.99
N CYS A 122 -7.23 23.47 -2.57
CA CYS A 122 -7.29 22.79 -1.29
C CYS A 122 -6.96 23.80 -0.18
N PRO A 123 -7.59 23.70 1.01
CA PRO A 123 -7.34 24.62 2.13
C PRO A 123 -5.87 24.66 2.61
N CYS A 124 -5.04 23.72 2.19
CA CYS A 124 -3.65 23.57 2.60
C CYS A 124 -2.66 24.39 1.75
N ASP A 125 -3.10 25.02 0.67
CA ASP A 125 -2.21 25.75 -0.27
C ASP A 125 -1.76 27.14 0.24
N HIS A 126 -2.11 27.52 1.47
CA HIS A 126 -1.86 28.84 2.04
C HIS A 126 -0.75 28.90 3.11
N VAL A 127 0.07 27.86 3.28
CA VAL A 127 1.03 27.80 4.40
C VAL A 127 2.39 28.47 4.10
N ASN A 128 2.57 29.17 2.98
CA ASN A 128 3.85 29.83 2.66
C ASN A 128 3.73 31.27 2.13
N ASP A 129 2.94 32.12 2.79
CA ASP A 129 3.02 33.58 2.62
C ASP A 129 3.05 34.29 3.99
N VAL A 130 4.15 34.15 4.74
CA VAL A 130 4.66 35.14 5.72
C VAL A 130 6.18 35.08 5.75
#